data_AF-M2YRG6-F1
#
_entry.id   AF-M2YRG6-F1
#
_cell.length_a   1.000
_cell.length_b   1.000
_cell.length_c   1.000
_cell.angle_alpha   90.00
_cell.angle_beta   90.00
_cell.angle_gamma   90.00
#
_symmetry.space_group_name_H-M   'P 1'
#
loop_
_entity.id
_entity.type
_entity.pdbx_description
1 polymer ?
#
loop_
_entity_poly.entity_id
_entity_poly.type
_entity_poly.pdbx_seq_one_letter_code
_entity_poly.pdbx_strand_id
1 'polypeptide(L)'
;MRGLTLLLLAPFALASPIQKRATAQDVNNDITGIDRAVRKLTAAVSAYQGGIQESEPVFAAALGIHAINRKGYADANAAPSFTSAESKAIVDNVNDSVGVSIPEGVKVIEAKKPLFDDADLTSVVKATIDLLKTDHETFLL
;
A
#
# COMPACT_ATOMS: atom_id res chain seq x y z
N MET A 1 -17.14 -64.55 -20.17
CA MET A 1 -17.32 -63.92 -18.85
C MET A 1 -16.74 -62.51 -18.92
N ARG A 2 -17.55 -61.49 -18.66
CA ARG A 2 -17.19 -60.07 -18.74
C ARG A 2 -16.29 -59.71 -17.54
N GLY A 3 -15.05 -59.29 -17.79
CA GLY A 3 -14.15 -58.76 -16.77
C GLY A 3 -14.42 -57.27 -16.59
N LEU A 4 -14.87 -56.88 -15.39
CA LEU A 4 -15.18 -55.51 -15.00
C LEU A 4 -13.87 -54.80 -14.58
N THR A 5 -13.36 -53.89 -15.41
CA THR A 5 -12.20 -53.06 -15.04
C THR A 5 -12.68 -51.92 -14.13
N LEU A 6 -12.39 -52.03 -12.83
CA LEU A 6 -12.58 -50.95 -11.85
C LEU A 6 -11.48 -49.89 -12.03
N LEU A 7 -11.83 -48.76 -12.65
CA LEU A 7 -11.02 -47.53 -12.64
C LEU A 7 -11.12 -46.88 -11.26
N LEU A 8 -10.04 -46.99 -10.47
CA LEU A 8 -9.84 -46.23 -9.24
C LEU A 8 -9.54 -44.76 -9.60
N LEU A 9 -10.56 -43.90 -9.55
CA LEU A 9 -10.36 -42.45 -9.48
C LEU A 9 -9.92 -42.10 -8.05
N ALA A 10 -8.63 -41.80 -7.87
CA ALA A 10 -8.15 -41.18 -6.64
C ALA A 10 -8.58 -39.69 -6.62
N PRO A 11 -9.26 -39.20 -5.57
CA PRO A 11 -9.49 -37.78 -5.43
C PRO A 11 -8.16 -37.08 -5.09
N PHE A 12 -7.67 -36.24 -6.01
CA PHE A 12 -6.66 -35.24 -5.67
C PHE A 12 -7.31 -34.23 -4.71
N ALA A 13 -7.13 -34.44 -3.42
CA ALA A 13 -7.39 -33.39 -2.44
C ALA A 13 -6.40 -32.25 -2.74
N LEU A 14 -6.91 -31.15 -3.32
CA LEU A 14 -6.17 -29.90 -3.42
C LEU A 14 -5.93 -29.41 -1.99
N ALA A 15 -4.76 -29.72 -1.41
CA ALA A 15 -4.34 -29.10 -0.18
C ALA A 15 -4.12 -27.61 -0.47
N SER A 16 -5.06 -26.76 -0.03
CA SER A 16 -4.83 -25.33 -0.05
C SER A 16 -3.54 -25.03 0.73
N PRO A 17 -2.60 -24.24 0.18
CA PRO A 17 -1.42 -23.85 0.93
C PRO A 17 -1.89 -23.14 2.21
N ILE A 18 -1.37 -23.54 3.36
CA ILE A 18 -1.60 -22.84 4.62
C ILE A 18 -1.07 -21.42 4.41
N GLN A 19 -1.97 -20.42 4.37
CA GLN A 19 -1.56 -19.03 4.35
C GLN A 19 -0.75 -18.76 5.61
N LYS A 20 0.52 -18.38 5.43
CA LYS A 20 1.36 -17.89 6.53
C LYS A 20 0.63 -16.69 7.13
N ARG A 21 0.26 -16.79 8.41
CA ARG A 21 -0.27 -15.64 9.14
C ARG A 21 0.81 -14.58 9.21
N ALA A 22 0.49 -13.35 8.85
CA ALA A 22 1.40 -12.23 9.01
C ALA A 22 1.68 -12.00 10.50
N THR A 23 2.87 -11.52 10.79
CA THR A 23 3.32 -11.20 12.16
C THR A 23 3.18 -9.69 12.43
N ALA A 24 3.26 -9.29 13.70
CA ALA A 24 3.35 -7.87 14.05
C ALA A 24 4.56 -7.18 13.38
N GLN A 25 5.66 -7.92 13.18
CA GLN A 25 6.83 -7.40 12.46
C GLN A 25 6.55 -7.19 10.97
N ASP A 26 5.76 -8.05 10.33
CA ASP A 26 5.38 -7.89 8.92
C ASP A 26 4.54 -6.60 8.75
N VAL A 27 3.54 -6.39 9.61
CA VAL A 27 2.74 -5.15 9.62
C VAL A 27 3.60 -3.91 9.87
N ASN A 28 4.55 -3.99 10.81
CA ASN A 28 5.50 -2.90 11.05
C ASN A 28 6.37 -2.60 9.83
N ASN A 29 6.86 -3.62 9.14
CA ASN A 29 7.67 -3.46 7.94
C ASN A 29 6.87 -2.80 6.81
N ASP A 30 5.57 -3.09 6.72
CA ASP A 30 4.67 -2.46 5.74
C ASP A 30 4.43 -0.98 6.05
N ILE A 31 4.23 -0.61 7.32
CA ILE A 31 4.15 0.80 7.75
C ILE A 31 5.42 1.56 7.38
N THR A 32 6.60 1.01 7.69
CA THR A 32 7.87 1.61 7.27
C THR A 32 8.02 1.62 5.74
N GLY A 33 7.44 0.63 5.05
CA GLY A 33 7.35 0.61 3.59
C GLY A 33 6.55 1.78 3.02
N ILE A 34 5.41 2.08 3.64
CA ILE A 34 4.56 3.23 3.30
C ILE A 34 5.30 4.54 3.54
N ASP A 35 5.96 4.73 4.69
CA ASP A 35 6.77 5.93 4.97
C ASP A 35 7.81 6.17 3.87
N ARG A 36 8.57 5.13 3.50
CA ARG A 36 9.55 5.24 2.41
C ARG A 36 8.90 5.57 1.07
N ALA A 37 7.75 4.99 0.76
CA ALA A 37 7.03 5.27 -0.49
C ALA A 37 6.49 6.71 -0.52
N VAL A 38 5.96 7.20 0.60
CA VAL A 38 5.52 8.59 0.77
C VAL A 38 6.69 9.54 0.58
N ARG A 39 7.85 9.29 1.21
CA ARG A 39 9.06 10.11 1.02
C ARG A 39 9.52 10.15 -0.44
N LYS A 40 9.40 9.04 -1.17
CA LYS A 40 9.68 9.00 -2.61
C LYS A 40 8.71 9.86 -3.41
N LEU A 41 7.41 9.78 -3.11
CA LEU A 41 6.42 10.67 -3.73
C LEU A 41 6.73 12.14 -3.43
N THR A 42 7.03 12.48 -2.17
CA THR A 42 7.43 13.84 -1.78
C THR A 42 8.64 14.33 -2.58
N ALA A 43 9.66 13.49 -2.78
CA ALA A 43 10.81 13.83 -3.59
C ALA A 43 10.45 14.03 -5.07
N ALA A 44 9.63 13.16 -5.65
CA ALA A 44 9.17 13.27 -7.04
C ALA A 44 8.36 14.55 -7.26
N VAL A 45 7.42 14.85 -6.36
CA VAL A 45 6.59 16.06 -6.41
C VAL A 45 7.43 17.32 -6.21
N SER A 46 8.42 17.30 -5.30
CA SER A 46 9.35 18.42 -5.12
C SER A 46 10.13 18.74 -6.39
N ALA A 47 10.57 17.69 -7.10
CA ALA A 47 11.34 17.80 -8.34
C ALA A 47 10.47 18.18 -9.56
N TYR A 48 9.16 17.95 -9.52
CA TYR A 48 8.23 18.25 -10.60
C TYR A 48 8.21 19.75 -10.95
N GLN A 49 8.42 20.10 -12.22
CA GLN A 49 8.49 21.49 -12.70
C GLN A 49 7.32 21.89 -13.61
N GLY A 50 6.27 21.06 -13.69
CA GLY A 50 5.17 21.25 -14.63
C GLY A 50 5.31 20.37 -15.87
N GLY A 51 4.21 20.20 -16.60
CA GLY A 51 4.15 19.40 -17.82
C GLY A 51 3.63 17.96 -17.59
N ILE A 52 2.89 17.45 -18.57
CA ILE A 52 2.29 16.11 -18.48
C ILE A 52 3.39 15.03 -18.45
N GLN A 53 4.44 15.17 -19.27
CA GLN A 53 5.49 14.16 -19.37
C GLN A 53 6.30 14.05 -18.07
N GLU A 54 6.59 15.19 -17.46
CA GLU A 54 7.36 15.33 -16.22
C GLU A 54 6.57 14.86 -14.99
N SER A 55 5.26 14.65 -15.13
CA SER A 55 4.40 14.12 -14.05
C SER A 55 4.49 12.60 -13.88
N GLU A 56 5.06 11.87 -14.84
CA GLU A 56 5.15 10.40 -14.79
C GLU A 56 5.80 9.87 -13.50
N PRO A 57 6.96 10.40 -13.04
CA PRO A 57 7.56 9.95 -11.79
C PRO A 57 6.69 10.19 -10.55
N VAL A 58 5.84 11.23 -10.57
CA VAL A 58 4.90 11.53 -9.48
C VAL A 58 3.84 10.43 -9.39
N PHE A 59 3.19 10.11 -10.52
CA PHE A 59 2.14 9.09 -10.54
C PHE A 59 2.70 7.68 -10.32
N ALA A 60 3.88 7.36 -10.86
CA ALA A 60 4.56 6.11 -10.57
C ALA A 60 4.86 5.95 -9.07
N ALA A 61 5.33 7.01 -8.40
CA ALA A 61 5.58 7.00 -6.96
C ALA A 61 4.27 6.82 -6.16
N ALA A 62 3.18 7.47 -6.56
CA ALA A 62 1.88 7.31 -5.94
C ALA A 62 1.35 5.87 -6.07
N LEU A 63 1.48 5.23 -7.23
CA LEU A 63 1.14 3.82 -7.41
C LEU A 63 2.02 2.89 -6.57
N GLY A 64 3.27 3.30 -6.30
CA GLY A 64 4.14 2.62 -5.32
C GLY A 64 3.58 2.65 -3.90
N ILE A 65 2.97 3.77 -3.47
CA ILE A 65 2.28 3.87 -2.17
C ILE A 65 1.05 2.97 -2.16
N HIS A 66 0.23 3.01 -3.21
CA HIS A 66 -0.94 2.13 -3.35
C HIS A 66 -0.56 0.66 -3.17
N ALA A 67 0.45 0.19 -3.89
CA ALA A 67 0.89 -1.21 -3.83
C ALA A 67 1.30 -1.65 -2.42
N ILE A 68 2.08 -0.83 -1.71
CA ILE A 68 2.53 -1.18 -0.35
C ILE A 68 1.40 -1.05 0.67
N ASN A 69 0.47 -0.10 0.51
CA ASN A 69 -0.74 -0.03 1.33
C ASN A 69 -1.62 -1.28 1.16
N ARG A 70 -1.85 -1.74 -0.08
CA ARG A 70 -2.64 -2.94 -0.34
C ARG A 70 -2.00 -4.19 0.27
N LYS A 71 -0.67 -4.26 0.28
CA LYS A 71 0.07 -5.32 0.99
C LYS A 71 -0.12 -5.19 2.51
N GLY A 72 0.11 -4.02 3.09
CA GLY A 72 -0.06 -3.78 4.52
C GLY A 72 -1.47 -4.12 5.03
N TYR A 73 -2.50 -3.74 4.26
CA TYR A 73 -3.88 -4.14 4.52
C TYR A 73 -4.06 -5.66 4.52
N ALA A 74 -3.52 -6.36 3.52
CA ALA A 74 -3.64 -7.81 3.43
C ALA A 74 -2.93 -8.52 4.60
N ASP A 75 -1.74 -8.07 4.96
CA ASP A 75 -0.98 -8.63 6.07
C ASP A 75 -1.66 -8.35 7.42
N ALA A 76 -2.17 -7.14 7.65
CA ALA A 76 -2.92 -6.81 8.86
C ALA A 76 -4.17 -7.68 9.03
N ASN A 77 -4.92 -7.94 7.95
CA ASN A 77 -6.10 -8.83 7.99
C ASN A 77 -5.74 -10.31 8.19
N ALA A 78 -4.55 -10.73 7.76
CA ALA A 78 -4.08 -12.11 7.94
C ALA A 78 -3.41 -12.33 9.30
N ALA A 79 -3.14 -11.26 10.05
CA ALA A 79 -2.44 -11.32 11.33
C ALA A 79 -3.36 -11.79 12.47
N PRO A 80 -2.83 -12.52 13.47
CA PRO A 80 -3.55 -12.77 14.72
C PRO A 80 -3.63 -11.49 15.56
N SER A 81 -4.40 -11.52 16.65
CA SER A 81 -4.34 -10.46 17.65
C SER A 81 -2.94 -10.29 18.20
N PHE A 82 -2.49 -9.03 18.29
CA PHE A 82 -1.17 -8.68 18.80
C PHE A 82 -1.16 -8.58 20.32
N THR A 83 0.00 -8.86 20.92
CA THR A 83 0.26 -8.55 22.33
C THR A 83 0.35 -7.04 22.55
N SER A 84 0.23 -6.60 23.81
CA SER A 84 0.35 -5.17 24.14
C SER A 84 1.70 -4.58 23.73
N ALA A 85 2.80 -5.34 23.83
CA ALA A 85 4.12 -4.87 23.44
C ALA A 85 4.24 -4.71 21.92
N GLU A 86 3.71 -5.66 21.14
CA GLU A 86 3.67 -5.58 19.68
C GLU A 86 2.83 -4.41 19.20
N SER A 87 1.62 -4.23 19.77
CA SER A 87 0.75 -3.10 19.46
C SER A 87 1.42 -1.76 19.78
N LYS A 88 2.12 -1.67 20.92
CA LYS A 88 2.89 -0.47 21.26
C LYS A 88 3.97 -0.19 20.22
N ALA A 89 4.74 -1.20 19.80
CA ALA A 89 5.77 -1.02 18.79
C ALA A 89 5.20 -0.56 17.44
N ILE A 90 4.03 -1.06 17.05
CA ILE A 90 3.31 -0.61 15.85
C ILE A 90 2.89 0.85 15.97
N VAL A 91 2.28 1.24 17.08
CA VAL A 91 1.85 2.63 17.31
C VAL A 91 3.04 3.59 17.32
N ASP A 92 4.13 3.22 18.00
CA ASP A 92 5.36 4.02 18.03
C ASP A 92 5.92 4.20 16.60
N ASN A 93 5.99 3.13 15.81
CA ASN A 93 6.43 3.20 14.40
C ASN A 93 5.50 4.08 13.55
N VAL A 94 4.17 3.99 13.72
CA VAL A 94 3.22 4.87 13.00
C VAL A 94 3.51 6.34 13.31
N ASN A 95 3.66 6.68 14.58
CA ASN A 95 3.90 8.07 15.02
C ASN A 95 5.24 8.60 14.50
N ASP A 96 6.29 7.78 14.53
CA ASP A 96 7.64 8.19 14.16
C ASP A 96 7.89 8.19 12.64
N SER A 97 7.01 7.55 11.85
CA SER A 97 7.18 7.39 10.40
C SER A 97 6.06 8.07 9.60
N VAL A 98 4.99 7.34 9.26
CA VAL A 98 3.88 7.82 8.42
C VAL A 98 3.13 9.01 9.03
N GLY A 99 3.10 9.10 10.37
CA GLY A 99 2.58 10.26 11.10
C GLY A 99 3.36 11.56 10.85
N VAL A 100 4.61 11.44 10.39
CA VAL A 100 5.47 12.56 9.97
C VAL A 100 5.44 12.73 8.45
N SER A 101 5.69 11.65 7.70
CA SER A 101 5.92 11.75 6.24
C SER A 101 4.66 12.13 5.46
N ILE A 102 3.47 11.68 5.88
CA ILE A 102 2.22 11.94 5.15
C ILE A 102 1.85 13.43 5.22
N PRO A 103 1.77 14.09 6.39
CA PRO A 103 1.49 15.53 6.44
C PRO A 103 2.52 16.38 5.68
N GLU A 104 3.79 15.99 5.67
CA GLU A 104 4.82 16.67 4.87
C GLU A 104 4.58 16.50 3.36
N GLY A 105 4.30 15.29 2.91
CA GLY A 105 4.01 15.00 1.50
C GLY A 105 2.78 15.75 0.97
N VAL A 106 1.72 15.84 1.77
CA VAL A 106 0.50 16.60 1.42
C VAL A 106 0.83 18.07 1.17
N LYS A 107 1.59 18.72 2.06
CA LYS A 107 2.00 20.13 1.90
C LYS A 107 2.79 20.35 0.60
N VAL A 108 3.66 19.40 0.24
CA VAL A 108 4.46 19.47 -0.98
C VAL A 108 3.59 19.33 -2.24
N ILE A 109 2.59 18.44 -2.22
CA ILE A 109 1.60 18.30 -3.30
C ILE A 109 0.77 19.58 -3.44
N GLU A 110 0.28 20.13 -2.33
CA GLU A 110 -0.48 21.38 -2.32
C GLU A 110 0.33 22.55 -2.90
N ALA A 111 1.60 22.67 -2.54
CA ALA A 111 2.49 23.71 -3.05
C ALA A 111 2.72 23.63 -4.58
N LYS A 112 2.57 22.45 -5.17
CA LYS A 112 2.72 22.21 -6.61
C LYS A 112 1.40 22.34 -7.39
N LYS A 113 0.29 22.66 -6.71
CA LYS A 113 -1.02 22.80 -7.35
C LYS A 113 -1.00 23.67 -8.62
N PRO A 114 -0.37 24.87 -8.66
CA PRO A 114 -0.34 25.67 -9.88
C PRO A 114 0.25 24.93 -11.09
N LEU A 115 1.30 24.13 -10.88
CA LEU A 115 1.95 23.37 -11.96
C LEU A 115 1.12 22.18 -12.44
N PHE A 116 0.26 21.63 -11.59
CA PHE A 116 -0.69 20.60 -12.00
C PHE A 116 -1.89 21.21 -12.71
N ASP A 117 -2.35 22.38 -12.27
CA ASP A 117 -3.42 23.13 -12.94
C ASP A 117 -2.97 23.57 -14.35
N ASP A 118 -1.77 24.15 -14.49
CA ASP A 118 -1.20 24.57 -15.78
C ASP A 118 -0.98 23.40 -16.75
N ALA A 119 -0.85 22.19 -16.23
CA ALA A 119 -0.70 20.95 -17.00
C ALA A 119 -2.04 20.21 -17.26
N ASP A 120 -3.17 20.78 -16.86
CA ASP A 120 -4.51 20.16 -16.92
C ASP A 120 -4.60 18.80 -16.18
N LEU A 121 -3.81 18.62 -15.12
CA LEU A 121 -3.71 17.37 -14.35
C LEU A 121 -4.57 17.36 -13.07
N THR A 122 -5.28 18.45 -12.75
CA THR A 122 -6.02 18.60 -11.47
C THR A 122 -6.95 17.42 -11.16
N SER A 123 -7.69 16.92 -12.15
CA SER A 123 -8.62 15.79 -11.98
C SER A 123 -7.89 14.48 -11.69
N VAL A 124 -6.75 14.25 -12.33
CA VAL A 124 -5.92 13.05 -12.14
C VAL A 124 -5.23 13.08 -10.78
N VAL A 125 -4.71 14.24 -10.37
CA VAL A 125 -4.15 14.44 -9.02
C VAL A 125 -5.22 14.18 -7.96
N LYS A 126 -6.43 14.71 -8.13
CA LYS A 126 -7.54 14.45 -7.20
C LYS A 126 -7.86 12.95 -7.13
N ALA A 127 -8.03 12.28 -8.28
CA ALA A 127 -8.32 10.85 -8.31
C ALA A 127 -7.23 10.01 -7.62
N THR A 128 -5.96 10.43 -7.77
CA THR A 128 -4.82 9.78 -7.11
C THR A 128 -4.88 9.97 -5.59
N ILE A 129 -5.20 11.18 -5.11
CA ILE A 129 -5.39 11.45 -3.68
C ILE A 129 -6.57 10.62 -3.14
N ASP A 130 -7.68 10.54 -3.86
CA ASP A 130 -8.86 9.76 -3.46
C ASP A 130 -8.54 8.25 -3.37
N LEU A 131 -7.73 7.72 -4.29
CA LEU A 131 -7.23 6.34 -4.23
C LEU A 131 -6.40 6.11 -2.97
N LEU A 132 -5.39 6.95 -2.73
CA LEU A 132 -4.50 6.79 -1.57
C LEU A 132 -5.23 7.00 -0.24
N LYS A 133 -6.23 7.89 -0.21
CA LYS A 133 -7.12 8.06 0.94
C LYS A 133 -7.93 6.80 1.21
N THR A 134 -8.51 6.20 0.16
CA THR A 134 -9.26 4.95 0.26
C THR A 134 -8.36 3.83 0.81
N ASP A 135 -7.14 3.69 0.27
CA ASP A 135 -6.17 2.71 0.75
C ASP A 135 -5.86 2.90 2.24
N HIS A 136 -5.58 4.14 2.65
CA HIS A 136 -5.30 4.49 4.05
C HIS A 136 -6.48 4.16 4.97
N GLU A 137 -7.70 4.55 4.58
CA GLU A 137 -8.91 4.30 5.35
C GLU A 137 -9.20 2.80 5.48
N THR A 138 -8.92 2.00 4.44
CA THR A 138 -9.08 0.54 4.55
C THR A 138 -8.05 -0.12 5.47
N PHE A 139 -6.87 0.48 5.65
CA PHE A 139 -5.84 -0.05 6.56
C PHE A 139 -6.13 0.32 8.04
N LEU A 140 -7.01 1.28 8.30
CA LEU A 140 -7.42 1.64 9.67
C LEU A 140 -8.55 0.76 10.24
N LEU A 141 -9.19 -0.07 9.40
CA LEU A 141 -10.35 -0.92 9.74
C LEU A 141 -9.96 -2.38 9.90
#